data_AF-A0A1G4SDE8-F1
#
_entry.id   AF-A0A1G4SDE8-F1
#
_cell.length_a   1.000
_cell.length_b   1.000
_cell.length_c   1.000
_cell.angle_alpha   90.00
_cell.angle_beta   90.00
_cell.angle_gamma   90.00
#
_symmetry.space_group_name_H-M   'P 1'
#
loop_
_entity.id
_entity.type
_entity.pdbx_description
1 polymer ?
#
loop_
_entity_poly.entity_id
_entity_poly.type
_entity_poly.pdbx_seq_one_letter_code
_entity_poly.pdbx_strand_id
1 'polypeptide(L)'
;MTQTLLWTRSLRYGPAGAALAIALLGAVAALQFAMPDTMPVILPFSESFYARTLAATDNDLRIDLANKTVNAAPGRAENWLLLASAYQQKDAALSGRVLDALRRSYAAGPLSPDAHDWRLAYVFSNWSLMPDDLRRAAMAEAEAYATRYAGFVYIKELAPTLPDSEGRMALGLVALTHDRAMDSARRVAQHRAMREITLQ
;
A
#
# COMPACT_ATOMS: atom_id res chain seq x y z
N MET A 1 8.37 1.29 -60.50
CA MET A 1 9.11 2.31 -59.71
C MET A 1 8.22 3.08 -58.72
N THR A 2 7.18 2.46 -58.15
CA THR A 2 6.20 3.13 -57.26
C THR A 2 6.18 2.58 -55.83
N GLN A 3 6.68 1.36 -55.60
CA GLN A 3 6.69 0.74 -54.26
C GLN A 3 7.75 1.29 -53.30
N THR A 4 8.88 1.80 -53.82
CA THR A 4 9.98 2.34 -53.00
C THR A 4 9.68 3.72 -52.39
N LEU A 5 8.75 4.49 -52.97
CA LEU A 5 8.35 5.83 -52.49
C LEU A 5 7.33 5.79 -51.34
N LEU A 6 6.54 4.71 -51.23
CA LEU A 6 5.56 4.54 -50.13
C LEU A 6 6.25 4.12 -48.82
N TRP A 7 7.29 3.30 -48.90
CA TRP A 7 8.08 2.83 -47.74
C TRP A 7 8.87 3.94 -47.04
N THR A 8 9.35 4.92 -47.79
CA THR A 8 10.14 6.04 -47.24
C THR A 8 9.29 7.10 -46.54
N ARG A 9 8.00 7.22 -46.89
CA ARG A 9 7.06 8.11 -46.19
C ARG A 9 6.54 7.50 -44.88
N SER A 10 6.24 6.20 -44.84
CA SER A 10 5.80 5.51 -43.61
C SER A 10 6.88 5.53 -42.51
N LEU A 11 8.16 5.43 -42.87
CA LEU A 11 9.30 5.51 -41.94
C LEU A 11 9.52 6.91 -41.34
N ARG A 12 9.17 7.99 -42.05
CA ARG A 12 9.35 9.37 -41.55
C ARG A 12 8.22 9.85 -40.65
N TYR A 13 6.98 9.45 -40.92
CA TYR A 13 5.82 9.88 -40.13
C TYR A 13 5.38 8.85 -39.08
N GLY A 14 5.84 7.59 -39.17
CA GLY A 14 5.58 6.56 -38.17
C GLY A 14 5.99 6.95 -36.75
N PRO A 15 7.21 7.49 -36.53
CA PRO A 15 7.64 7.91 -35.20
C PRO A 15 6.82 9.10 -34.66
N ALA A 16 6.51 10.08 -35.52
CA ALA A 16 5.73 11.26 -35.13
C ALA A 16 4.27 10.91 -34.81
N GLY A 17 3.66 10.00 -35.58
CA GLY A 17 2.32 9.48 -35.32
C GLY A 17 2.26 8.66 -34.03
N ALA A 18 3.27 7.81 -33.78
CA ALA A 18 3.38 7.07 -32.53
C ALA A 18 3.53 8.00 -31.31
N ALA A 19 4.38 9.02 -31.42
CA ALA A 19 4.56 10.02 -30.37
C ALA A 19 3.25 10.78 -30.07
N LEU A 20 2.50 11.20 -31.10
CA LEU A 20 1.21 11.85 -30.92
C LEU A 20 0.18 10.92 -30.26
N ALA A 21 0.12 9.66 -30.68
CA ALA A 21 -0.78 8.67 -30.08
C ALA A 21 -0.44 8.43 -28.59
N ILE A 22 0.84 8.31 -28.24
CA ILE A 22 1.29 8.18 -26.85
C ILE A 22 0.93 9.43 -26.04
N ALA A 23 1.13 10.63 -26.60
CA ALA A 23 0.77 11.88 -25.94
C ALA A 23 -0.74 11.99 -25.67
N LEU A 24 -1.58 11.60 -26.64
CA LEU A 24 -3.04 11.56 -26.48
C LEU A 24 -3.47 10.55 -25.42
N LEU A 25 -2.90 9.34 -25.43
CA LEU A 25 -3.17 8.33 -24.41
C LEU A 25 -2.73 8.79 -23.01
N GLY A 26 -1.57 9.44 -22.92
CA GLY A 26 -1.08 10.03 -21.68
C GLY A 26 -2.00 11.14 -21.15
N ALA A 27 -2.50 12.01 -22.03
CA ALA A 27 -3.46 13.05 -21.67
C ALA A 27 -4.79 12.45 -21.17
N VAL A 28 -5.30 11.41 -21.84
CA VAL A 28 -6.50 10.69 -21.40
C VAL A 28 -6.30 10.02 -20.03
N ALA A 29 -5.15 9.36 -19.82
CA ALA A 29 -4.82 8.75 -18.53
C ALA A 29 -4.74 9.80 -17.41
N ALA A 30 -4.09 10.93 -17.66
CA ALA A 30 -3.97 12.03 -16.69
C ALA A 30 -5.35 12.63 -16.33
N LEU A 31 -6.21 12.85 -17.33
CA LEU A 31 -7.58 13.34 -17.12
C LEU A 31 -8.44 12.34 -16.32
N GLN A 32 -8.31 11.04 -16.58
CA GLN A 32 -9.02 10.01 -15.82
C GLN A 32 -8.63 9.96 -14.35
N PHE A 33 -7.36 10.25 -14.07
CA PHE A 33 -6.85 10.31 -12.70
C PHE A 33 -7.25 11.63 -12.00
N ALA A 34 -7.21 12.75 -12.72
CA ALA A 34 -7.54 14.06 -12.19
C ALA A 34 -9.05 14.25 -11.95
N MET A 35 -9.89 13.58 -12.74
CA MET A 35 -11.35 13.73 -12.70
C MET A 35 -12.05 12.35 -12.72
N PRO A 36 -11.89 11.54 -11.67
CA PRO A 36 -12.36 10.16 -11.65
C PRO A 36 -13.89 10.04 -11.78
N ASP A 37 -14.65 10.99 -11.25
CA ASP A 37 -16.12 10.92 -11.24
C ASP A 37 -16.77 11.31 -12.57
N THR A 38 -16.15 12.22 -13.34
CA THR A 38 -16.76 12.81 -14.54
C THR A 38 -16.26 12.22 -15.85
N MET A 39 -15.02 11.72 -15.88
CA MET A 39 -14.50 11.02 -17.06
C MET A 39 -15.08 9.60 -17.16
N PRO A 40 -15.18 8.98 -18.34
CA PRO A 40 -15.35 7.53 -18.48
C PRO A 40 -14.00 6.78 -18.37
N VAL A 41 -14.01 5.51 -17.95
CA VAL A 41 -12.83 4.64 -17.97
C VAL A 41 -12.60 4.16 -19.40
N ILE A 42 -11.67 4.81 -20.09
CA ILE A 42 -11.18 4.47 -21.44
C ILE A 42 -9.96 3.57 -21.34
N LEU A 43 -9.06 3.83 -20.38
CA LEU A 43 -7.90 2.99 -20.09
C LEU A 43 -8.13 2.27 -18.76
N PRO A 44 -8.38 0.95 -18.75
CA PRO A 44 -8.80 0.21 -17.56
C PRO A 44 -7.60 -0.15 -16.67
N PHE A 45 -6.80 0.84 -16.28
CA PHE A 45 -5.70 0.64 -15.34
C PHE A 45 -6.22 0.51 -13.91
N SER A 46 -5.45 -0.18 -13.08
CA SER A 46 -5.79 -0.36 -11.66
C SER A 46 -5.97 0.97 -10.94
N GLU A 47 -5.13 1.94 -11.27
CA GLU A 47 -5.08 3.29 -10.72
C GLU A 47 -6.35 4.09 -11.03
N SER A 48 -6.90 3.91 -12.22
CA SER A 48 -8.13 4.59 -12.64
C SER A 48 -9.33 4.08 -11.85
N PHE A 49 -9.41 2.78 -11.61
CA PHE A 49 -10.44 2.21 -10.74
C PHE A 49 -10.19 2.58 -9.28
N TYR A 50 -8.94 2.55 -8.82
CA TYR A 50 -8.54 2.91 -7.46
C TYR A 50 -9.00 4.33 -7.09
N ALA A 51 -8.71 5.32 -7.95
CA ALA A 51 -9.11 6.71 -7.73
C ALA A 51 -10.65 6.85 -7.65
N ARG A 52 -11.39 6.15 -8.51
CA ARG A 52 -12.86 6.15 -8.46
C ARG A 52 -13.41 5.49 -7.22
N THR A 53 -12.81 4.39 -6.77
CA THR A 53 -13.24 3.74 -5.53
C THR A 53 -13.11 4.69 -4.34
N LEU A 54 -12.05 5.49 -4.29
CA LEU A 54 -11.88 6.49 -3.22
C LEU A 54 -12.92 7.61 -3.31
N ALA A 55 -13.30 8.03 -4.52
CA ALA A 55 -14.29 9.08 -4.76
C ALA A 55 -15.75 8.59 -4.60
N ALA A 56 -16.01 7.29 -4.76
CA ALA A 56 -17.34 6.71 -4.67
C ALA A 56 -17.96 6.88 -3.27
N THR A 57 -19.13 7.50 -3.23
CA THR A 57 -19.96 7.67 -2.02
C THR A 57 -20.91 6.52 -1.78
N ASP A 58 -21.38 5.86 -2.84
CA ASP A 58 -22.22 4.68 -2.75
C ASP A 58 -21.39 3.42 -2.44
N ASN A 59 -21.80 2.67 -1.42
CA ASN A 59 -21.07 1.50 -0.94
C ASN A 59 -21.02 0.35 -1.95
N ASP A 60 -22.08 0.16 -2.74
CA ASP A 60 -22.15 -0.92 -3.72
C ASP A 60 -21.26 -0.63 -4.92
N LEU A 61 -21.32 0.60 -5.41
CA LEU A 61 -20.42 1.10 -6.45
C LEU A 61 -18.96 1.04 -5.99
N ARG A 62 -18.68 1.45 -4.74
CA ARG A 62 -17.33 1.39 -4.17
C ARG A 62 -16.78 -0.05 -4.18
N ILE A 63 -17.59 -1.03 -3.79
CA ILE A 63 -17.20 -2.44 -3.82
C ILE A 63 -16.99 -2.94 -5.25
N ASP A 64 -17.87 -2.61 -6.19
CA ASP A 64 -17.71 -2.99 -7.60
C ASP A 64 -16.41 -2.43 -8.19
N LEU A 65 -16.13 -1.14 -7.96
CA LEU A 65 -14.91 -0.50 -8.41
C LEU A 65 -13.68 -1.09 -7.72
N ALA A 66 -13.71 -1.35 -6.41
CA ALA A 66 -12.62 -2.01 -5.70
C ALA A 66 -12.31 -3.41 -6.26
N ASN A 67 -13.34 -4.18 -6.62
CA ASN A 67 -13.16 -5.47 -7.28
C ASN A 67 -12.50 -5.32 -8.66
N LYS A 68 -12.89 -4.30 -9.45
CA LYS A 68 -12.24 -3.98 -10.73
C LYS A 68 -10.78 -3.59 -10.53
N THR A 69 -10.47 -2.79 -9.51
CA THR A 69 -9.10 -2.40 -9.13
C THR A 69 -8.23 -3.63 -8.84
N VAL A 70 -8.74 -4.56 -8.03
CA VAL A 70 -8.07 -5.81 -7.70
C VAL A 70 -7.88 -6.70 -8.93
N ASN A 71 -8.91 -6.85 -9.76
CA ASN A 71 -8.84 -7.68 -10.97
C ASN A 71 -7.84 -7.13 -12.00
N ALA A 72 -7.68 -5.80 -12.08
CA ALA A 72 -6.73 -5.16 -12.96
C ALA A 72 -5.27 -5.36 -12.51
N ALA A 73 -5.01 -5.39 -11.19
CA ALA A 73 -3.67 -5.62 -10.66
C ALA A 73 -3.73 -6.38 -9.31
N PRO A 74 -3.86 -7.73 -9.33
CA PRO A 74 -4.02 -8.53 -8.12
C PRO A 74 -2.73 -8.66 -7.29
N GLY A 75 -1.57 -8.35 -7.87
CA GLY A 75 -0.28 -8.36 -7.18
C GLY A 75 -0.03 -7.12 -6.31
N ARG A 76 -0.93 -6.14 -6.30
CA ARG A 76 -0.79 -4.91 -5.50
C ARG A 76 -1.55 -5.05 -4.19
N ALA A 77 -0.84 -4.99 -3.07
CA ALA A 77 -1.43 -5.22 -1.76
C ALA A 77 -2.46 -4.14 -1.38
N GLU A 78 -2.18 -2.89 -1.72
CA GLU A 78 -3.04 -1.73 -1.50
C GLU A 78 -4.40 -1.84 -2.21
N ASN A 79 -4.49 -2.57 -3.33
CA ASN A 79 -5.76 -2.83 -4.02
C ASN A 79 -6.67 -3.75 -3.18
N TRP A 80 -6.07 -4.76 -2.55
CA TRP A 80 -6.80 -5.65 -1.62
C TRP A 80 -7.22 -4.91 -0.35
N LEU A 81 -6.43 -3.96 0.16
CA LEU A 81 -6.83 -3.12 1.28
C LEU A 81 -7.96 -2.17 0.93
N LEU A 82 -7.93 -1.59 -0.27
CA LEU A 82 -9.02 -0.76 -0.75
C LEU A 82 -10.33 -1.57 -0.77
N LEU A 83 -10.28 -2.83 -1.22
CA LEU A 83 -11.42 -3.74 -1.16
C LEU A 83 -11.84 -4.08 0.28
N ALA A 84 -10.89 -4.36 1.18
CA ALA A 84 -11.18 -4.57 2.60
C ALA A 84 -11.88 -3.36 3.23
N SER A 85 -11.42 -2.14 2.91
CA SER A 85 -12.01 -0.89 3.37
C SER A 85 -13.44 -0.70 2.84
N ALA A 86 -13.69 -1.03 1.58
CA ALA A 86 -15.02 -0.95 0.97
C ALA A 86 -15.98 -1.95 1.63
N TYR A 87 -15.51 -3.16 1.91
CA TYR A 87 -16.29 -4.15 2.64
C TYR A 87 -16.61 -3.72 4.07
N GLN A 88 -15.63 -3.16 4.79
CA GLN A 88 -15.82 -2.64 6.14
C GLN A 88 -16.87 -1.52 6.18
N GLN A 89 -16.81 -0.57 5.23
CA GLN A 89 -17.76 0.54 5.17
C GLN A 89 -19.19 0.06 4.95
N LYS A 90 -19.39 -0.96 4.11
CA LYS A 90 -20.71 -1.53 3.86
C LYS A 90 -21.23 -2.40 5.01
N ASP A 91 -20.38 -3.23 5.62
CA ASP A 91 -20.82 -4.19 6.64
C ASP A 91 -20.97 -3.57 8.03
N ALA A 92 -20.32 -2.44 8.29
CA ALA A 92 -20.23 -1.79 9.60
C ALA A 92 -19.68 -2.70 10.72
N ALA A 93 -19.10 -3.85 10.38
CA ALA A 93 -18.55 -4.84 11.28
C ALA A 93 -17.41 -5.62 10.60
N LEU A 94 -16.55 -6.25 11.42
CA LEU A 94 -15.49 -7.13 10.96
C LEU A 94 -16.10 -8.40 10.35
N SER A 95 -16.18 -8.45 9.03
CA SER A 95 -16.79 -9.57 8.29
C SER A 95 -15.75 -10.50 7.67
N GLY A 96 -16.16 -11.73 7.34
CA GLY A 96 -15.30 -12.71 6.69
C GLY A 96 -14.65 -12.19 5.40
N ARG A 97 -15.38 -11.39 4.61
CA ARG A 97 -14.85 -10.80 3.38
C ARG A 97 -13.80 -9.71 3.63
N VAL A 98 -13.89 -8.97 4.74
CA VAL A 98 -12.82 -8.04 5.17
C VAL A 98 -11.56 -8.82 5.53
N LEU A 99 -11.72 -9.88 6.33
CA LEU A 99 -10.61 -10.75 6.72
C LEU A 99 -9.94 -11.41 5.52
N ASP A 100 -10.71 -11.90 4.55
CA ASP A 100 -10.18 -12.51 3.33
C ASP A 100 -9.44 -11.50 2.46
N ALA A 101 -9.96 -10.28 2.33
CA ALA A 101 -9.27 -9.21 1.61
C ALA A 101 -7.95 -8.82 2.29
N LEU A 102 -7.94 -8.74 3.63
CA LEU A 102 -6.71 -8.52 4.42
C LEU A 102 -5.66 -9.62 4.18
N ARG A 103 -6.06 -10.89 4.23
CA ARG A 103 -5.15 -12.02 3.93
C ARG A 103 -4.55 -11.91 2.54
N ARG A 104 -5.37 -11.56 1.55
CA ARG A 104 -4.89 -11.37 0.18
C ARG A 104 -3.96 -10.16 0.03
N SER A 105 -4.19 -9.08 0.78
CA SER A 105 -3.24 -7.97 0.86
C SER A 105 -1.88 -8.43 1.38
N TYR A 106 -1.85 -9.19 2.49
CA TYR A 106 -0.60 -9.73 3.02
C TYR A 106 0.09 -10.68 2.05
N ALA A 107 -0.67 -11.53 1.35
CA ALA A 107 -0.13 -12.44 0.34
C ALA A 107 0.43 -11.71 -0.88
N ALA A 108 -0.21 -10.61 -1.31
CA ALA A 108 0.24 -9.81 -2.46
C ALA A 108 1.52 -9.02 -2.15
N GLY A 109 1.66 -8.50 -0.93
CA GLY A 109 2.83 -7.72 -0.55
C GLY A 109 2.90 -7.45 0.95
N PRO A 110 3.60 -8.29 1.73
CA PRO A 110 3.62 -8.16 3.19
C PRO A 110 4.27 -6.85 3.63
N LEU A 111 5.23 -6.32 2.86
CA LEU A 111 5.93 -5.07 3.13
C LEU A 111 5.61 -3.94 2.12
N SER A 112 4.38 -3.88 1.63
CA SER A 112 3.98 -2.83 0.67
C SER A 112 3.91 -1.46 1.37
N PRO A 113 4.64 -0.45 0.87
CA PRO A 113 4.74 0.87 1.50
C PRO A 113 3.39 1.58 1.59
N ASP A 114 2.55 1.44 0.56
CA ASP A 114 1.26 2.14 0.44
C ASP A 114 0.15 1.48 1.27
N ALA A 115 0.47 0.36 1.93
CA ALA A 115 -0.49 -0.51 2.55
C ALA A 115 -0.30 -0.64 4.07
N HIS A 116 0.90 -0.32 4.56
CA HIS A 116 1.27 -0.41 5.97
C HIS A 116 0.34 0.39 6.89
N ASP A 117 0.10 1.66 6.56
CA ASP A 117 -0.59 2.57 7.47
C ASP A 117 -2.01 2.09 7.79
N TRP A 118 -2.76 1.73 6.76
CA TRP A 118 -4.12 1.24 6.96
C TRP A 118 -4.13 -0.16 7.59
N ARG A 119 -3.23 -1.07 7.20
CA ARG A 119 -3.16 -2.42 7.79
C ARG A 119 -2.87 -2.39 9.26
N LEU A 120 -1.80 -1.71 9.67
CA LEU A 120 -1.40 -1.66 11.06
C LEU A 120 -2.48 -0.97 11.89
N ALA A 121 -2.99 0.17 11.43
CA ALA A 121 -4.08 0.86 12.13
C ALA A 121 -5.31 -0.04 12.27
N TYR A 122 -5.76 -0.68 11.19
CA TYR A 122 -6.97 -1.50 11.20
C TYR A 122 -6.81 -2.78 12.03
N VAL A 123 -5.72 -3.54 11.82
CA VAL A 123 -5.50 -4.82 12.51
C VAL A 123 -5.33 -4.60 14.01
N PHE A 124 -4.49 -3.64 14.42
CA PHE A 124 -4.28 -3.38 15.83
C PHE A 124 -5.48 -2.67 16.50
N SER A 125 -6.33 -1.95 15.75
CA SER A 125 -7.59 -1.41 16.30
C SER A 125 -8.65 -2.48 16.56
N ASN A 126 -8.54 -3.64 15.92
CA ASN A 126 -9.48 -4.76 16.04
C ASN A 126 -8.78 -6.02 16.60
N TRP A 127 -7.72 -5.83 17.38
CA TRP A 127 -6.77 -6.89 17.74
C TRP A 127 -7.43 -8.11 18.41
N SER A 128 -8.31 -7.86 19.39
CA SER A 128 -9.03 -8.89 20.13
C SER A 128 -9.99 -9.73 19.26
N LEU A 129 -10.43 -9.17 18.13
CA LEU A 129 -11.32 -9.84 17.16
C LEU A 129 -10.55 -10.46 15.99
N MET A 130 -9.23 -10.22 15.91
CA MET A 130 -8.43 -10.59 14.76
C MET A 130 -7.98 -12.06 14.83
N PRO A 131 -8.15 -12.84 13.76
CA PRO A 131 -7.58 -14.19 13.65
C PRO A 131 -6.06 -14.24 13.85
N ASP A 132 -5.56 -15.35 14.42
CA ASP A 132 -4.14 -15.56 14.77
C ASP A 132 -3.18 -15.41 13.58
N ASP A 133 -3.60 -15.80 12.38
CA ASP A 133 -2.81 -15.65 11.17
C ASP A 133 -2.56 -14.17 10.82
N LEU A 134 -3.60 -13.34 10.91
CA LEU A 134 -3.51 -11.90 10.66
C LEU A 134 -2.77 -11.17 11.78
N ARG A 135 -2.95 -11.59 13.05
CA ARG A 135 -2.17 -11.06 14.17
C ARG A 135 -0.67 -11.27 13.97
N ARG A 136 -0.26 -12.48 13.59
CA ARG A 136 1.15 -12.80 13.30
C ARG A 136 1.68 -12.01 12.09
N ALA A 137 0.88 -11.89 11.03
CA ALA A 137 1.27 -11.13 9.85
C ALA A 137 1.50 -9.63 10.17
N ALA A 138 0.59 -9.03 10.96
CA ALA A 138 0.71 -7.63 11.37
C ALA A 138 1.88 -7.39 12.33
N MET A 139 2.18 -8.32 13.25
CA MET A 139 3.37 -8.24 14.10
C MET A 139 4.65 -8.30 13.27
N ALA A 140 4.76 -9.25 12.34
CA ALA A 140 5.92 -9.36 11.47
C ALA A 140 6.12 -8.12 10.59
N GLU A 141 5.02 -7.55 10.09
CA GLU A 141 5.02 -6.29 9.35
C GLU A 141 5.49 -5.12 10.22
N ALA A 142 4.94 -4.97 11.44
CA ALA A 142 5.33 -3.90 12.37
C ALA A 142 6.79 -4.01 12.79
N GLU A 143 7.28 -5.20 13.11
CA GLU A 143 8.68 -5.45 13.45
C GLU A 143 9.62 -5.08 12.30
N ALA A 144 9.28 -5.52 11.07
CA ALA A 144 10.06 -5.18 9.89
C ALA A 144 10.03 -3.67 9.62
N TYR A 145 8.87 -3.02 9.78
CA TYR A 145 8.73 -1.60 9.54
C TYR A 145 9.45 -0.75 10.59
N ALA A 146 9.44 -1.18 11.86
CA ALA A 146 10.17 -0.55 12.97
C ALA A 146 11.68 -0.50 12.73
N THR A 147 12.27 -1.40 11.93
CA THR A 147 13.69 -1.33 11.59
C THR A 147 14.09 -0.05 10.85
N ARG A 148 13.12 0.63 10.22
CA ARG A 148 13.30 1.92 9.54
C ARG A 148 12.92 3.04 10.49
N TYR A 149 13.73 4.10 10.56
CA TYR A 149 13.45 5.24 11.44
C TYR A 149 12.03 5.81 11.27
N ALA A 150 11.59 6.03 10.03
CA ALA A 150 10.24 6.51 9.75
C ALA A 150 9.15 5.54 10.24
N GLY A 151 9.36 4.23 10.09
CA GLY A 151 8.42 3.22 10.56
C GLY A 151 8.37 3.11 12.08
N PHE A 152 9.52 3.25 12.75
CA PHE A 152 9.58 3.33 14.21
C PHE A 152 8.80 4.54 14.76
N VAL A 153 9.01 5.73 14.17
CA VAL A 153 8.27 6.94 14.56
C VAL A 153 6.77 6.75 14.36
N TYR A 154 6.38 6.24 13.19
CA TYR A 154 4.98 5.92 12.89
C TYR A 154 4.34 4.98 13.92
N ILE A 155 5.02 3.87 14.25
CA ILE A 155 4.51 2.88 15.21
C ILE A 155 4.32 3.50 16.62
N LYS A 156 5.27 4.33 17.04
CA LYS A 156 5.22 5.02 18.34
C LYS A 156 4.07 6.02 18.43
N GLU A 157 3.76 6.68 17.32
CA GLU A 157 2.63 7.62 17.21
C GLU A 157 1.29 6.91 17.05
N LEU A 158 1.25 5.79 16.33
CA LEU A 158 0.05 5.01 16.09
C LEU A 158 -0.45 4.33 17.37
N ALA A 159 0.44 3.66 18.12
CA ALA A 159 0.06 2.88 19.30
C ALA A 159 -0.89 3.59 20.28
N PRO A 160 -0.63 4.83 20.75
CA PRO A 160 -1.52 5.51 21.69
C PRO A 160 -2.90 5.87 21.12
N THR A 161 -3.05 5.91 19.78
CA THR A 161 -4.33 6.25 19.12
C THR A 161 -5.27 5.05 18.97
N LEU A 162 -4.77 3.83 19.17
CA LEU A 162 -5.53 2.61 18.94
C LEU A 162 -6.63 2.43 20.01
N PRO A 163 -7.87 2.07 19.62
CA PRO A 163 -8.98 1.86 20.55
C PRO A 163 -8.85 0.57 21.37
N ASP A 164 -8.30 -0.50 20.79
CA ASP A 164 -8.11 -1.80 21.46
C ASP A 164 -6.89 -1.75 22.39
N SER A 165 -7.08 -2.06 23.68
CA SER A 165 -6.02 -2.04 24.68
C SER A 165 -4.96 -3.12 24.45
N GLU A 166 -5.35 -4.32 23.98
CA GLU A 166 -4.41 -5.39 23.68
C GLU A 166 -3.62 -5.06 22.42
N GLY A 167 -4.28 -4.50 21.41
CA GLY A 167 -3.62 -4.00 20.20
C GLY A 167 -2.60 -2.89 20.51
N ARG A 168 -2.96 -1.94 21.38
CA ARG A 168 -2.05 -0.91 21.87
C ARG A 168 -0.83 -1.49 22.58
N MET A 169 -1.04 -2.49 23.44
CA MET A 169 0.07 -3.18 24.14
C MET A 169 0.97 -3.93 23.17
N ALA A 170 0.39 -4.70 22.24
CA ALA A 170 1.12 -5.46 21.25
C ALA A 170 2.00 -4.57 20.37
N LEU A 171 1.42 -3.47 19.84
CA LEU A 171 2.17 -2.53 19.02
C LEU A 171 3.20 -1.73 19.83
N GLY A 172 2.87 -1.36 21.08
CA GLY A 172 3.81 -0.73 22.01
C GLY A 172 5.01 -1.60 22.36
N LEU A 173 4.84 -2.92 22.41
CA LEU A 173 5.95 -3.87 22.63
C LEU A 173 6.93 -3.88 21.45
N VAL A 174 6.44 -3.73 20.21
CA VAL A 174 7.30 -3.59 19.02
C VAL A 174 8.17 -2.34 19.13
N ALA A 175 7.60 -1.19 19.50
CA ALA A 175 8.36 0.04 19.72
C ALA A 175 9.41 -0.13 20.85
N LEU A 176 9.01 -0.71 21.98
CA LEU A 176 9.89 -0.89 23.14
C LEU A 176 11.07 -1.83 22.85
N THR A 177 10.82 -2.91 22.11
CA THR A 177 11.86 -3.87 21.74
C THR A 177 12.87 -3.25 20.77
N HIS A 178 12.39 -2.44 19.81
CA HIS A 178 13.25 -1.67 18.92
C HIS A 178 14.15 -0.68 19.69
N ASP A 179 13.58 0.12 20.60
CA ASP A 179 14.34 1.07 21.42
C ASP A 179 15.46 0.37 22.22
N ARG A 180 15.14 -0.75 22.88
CA ARG A 180 16.13 -1.53 23.64
C ARG A 180 17.24 -2.09 22.76
N ALA A 181 16.92 -2.53 21.54
CA ALA A 181 17.90 -3.02 20.59
C ALA A 181 18.87 -1.90 20.16
N MET A 182 18.33 -0.72 19.85
CA MET A 182 19.11 0.46 19.48
C MET A 182 20.03 0.94 20.61
N ASP A 183 19.53 1.02 21.84
CA ASP A 183 20.33 1.39 23.02
C ASP A 183 21.46 0.40 23.26
N SER A 184 21.19 -0.90 23.10
CA SER A 184 22.19 -1.94 23.27
C SER A 184 23.28 -1.84 22.20
N ALA A 185 22.92 -1.62 20.94
CA ALA A 185 23.86 -1.40 19.85
C ALA A 185 24.74 -0.16 20.10
N ARG A 186 24.15 0.94 20.61
CA ARG A 186 24.87 2.17 20.95
C ARG A 186 25.90 1.95 22.06
N ARG A 187 25.53 1.24 23.14
CA ARG A 187 26.46 0.89 24.23
C ARG A 187 27.64 0.06 23.73
N VAL A 188 27.38 -0.94 22.88
CA VAL A 188 28.44 -1.79 22.31
C VAL A 188 29.40 -0.95 21.45
N ALA A 189 28.88 -0.06 20.62
CA ALA A 189 29.70 0.84 19.78
C ALA A 189 30.58 1.77 20.63
N GLN A 190 30.04 2.35 21.71
CA GLN A 190 30.80 3.21 22.62
C GLN A 190 31.93 2.44 23.34
N HIS A 191 31.65 1.23 23.84
CA HIS A 191 32.68 0.39 24.46
C HIS A 191 33.79 0.02 23.49
N ARG A 192 33.47 -0.24 22.23
CA ARG A 192 34.47 -0.53 21.18
C ARG A 192 35.37 0.68 20.93
N ALA A 193 34.79 1.87 20.75
CA ALA A 193 35.54 3.10 20.55
C ALA A 193 36.47 3.43 21.72
N MET A 194 36.03 3.22 22.96
CA MET A 194 36.89 3.42 24.15
C MET A 194 38.09 2.47 24.17
N ARG A 195 37.91 1.21 23.78
CA ARG A 195 39.01 0.23 23.71
C ARG A 195 40.04 0.59 22.63
N GLU A 196 39.59 1.09 21.48
CA GLU A 196 40.47 1.50 20.39
C GLU A 196 41.32 2.73 20.77
N ILE A 197 40.76 3.68 21.54
CA ILE A 197 41.51 4.83 22.08
C ILE A 197 42.54 4.42 23.13
N THR A 198 42.26 3.39 23.94
CA THR A 198 43.17 2.94 25.01
C THR A 198 44.39 2.16 24.46
N LEU A 199 44.36 1.76 23.19
CA LEU A 199 45.42 1.01 22.53
C LEU A 199 46.32 1.88 21.64
N GLN A 200 46.08 3.19 21.58
CA GLN A 200 46.93 4.20 20.92
C GLN A 200 47.76 4.95 21.96
#